data_AF-A0A7S0K9P1-F1
#
_entry.id   AF-A0A7S0K9P1-F1
#
_cell.length_a   1.000
_cell.length_b   1.000
_cell.length_c   1.000
_cell.angle_alpha   90.00
_cell.angle_beta   90.00
_cell.angle_gamma   90.00
#
_symmetry.space_group_name_H-M   'P 1'
#
loop_
_entity.id
_entity.type
_entity.pdbx_description
1 polymer ?
#
loop_
_entity_poly.entity_id
_entity_poly.type
_entity_poly.pdbx_seq_one_letter_code
_entity_poly.pdbx_strand_id
1 'polypeptide(L)'
;MTPTLKSFVIIRAESSFRIFLVMGGIFLLSFVFAYTMIQPFSRLDSIESIERRLSFHPKERSNDTVDEFDEELYTFKILQLADLHFGEAEFTDWGPLQDMKSGGVIHKVIEKERPDLIVLSGDQLTGNDIDENATEYYSNLISILQSSQENIKWVMIFGNHDDAPLERKDKDGNTIYFDTKTSREDLLSKDMSFSSSFSKRGPIDMPGNNYFVPLYLKNIPVLNIYLFDSGGGALSEKIDQSQTDWLKTVSKKSSLPGVAFQHIPSSVDDFEFSDNCVGQHDDPIDAVTADSEIVRELASSKVLFLGVGHDHGNGYCCRHKYN
;
A
#
# COMPACT_ATOMS: atom_id res chain seq x y z
N MET A 1 -7.18 -28.38 -13.92
CA MET A 1 -6.01 -28.02 -13.10
C MET A 1 -6.24 -26.62 -12.59
N THR A 2 -6.23 -26.42 -11.26
CA THR A 2 -6.29 -25.09 -10.65
C THR A 2 -4.98 -24.36 -10.97
N PRO A 3 -5.00 -23.16 -11.58
CA PRO A 3 -3.77 -22.41 -11.81
C PRO A 3 -3.13 -22.06 -10.46
N THR A 4 -1.85 -22.40 -10.32
CA THR A 4 -1.04 -22.01 -9.17
C THR A 4 -0.29 -20.74 -9.56
N LEU A 5 -0.54 -19.64 -8.86
CA LEU A 5 0.20 -18.38 -9.02
C LEU A 5 1.64 -18.63 -8.53
N LYS A 6 2.61 -18.69 -9.45
CA LYS A 6 3.99 -19.15 -9.15
C LYS A 6 4.94 -18.06 -8.65
N SER A 7 4.55 -16.79 -8.68
CA SER A 7 5.46 -15.70 -8.30
C SER A 7 4.72 -14.37 -8.10
N PHE A 8 4.93 -13.74 -6.95
CA PHE A 8 4.58 -12.33 -6.69
C PHE A 8 5.85 -11.50 -6.83
N VAL A 9 5.78 -10.40 -7.58
CA VAL A 9 6.83 -9.37 -7.62
C VAL A 9 6.21 -8.11 -7.04
N ILE A 10 6.57 -7.79 -5.81
CA ILE A 10 6.19 -6.55 -5.13
C ILE A 10 7.31 -5.55 -5.38
N ILE A 11 6.97 -4.38 -5.90
CA ILE A 11 7.93 -3.32 -6.15
C ILE A 11 7.49 -2.15 -5.29
N ARG A 12 8.31 -1.81 -4.30
CA ARG A 12 8.04 -0.75 -3.31
C ARG A 12 8.63 0.57 -3.80
N ALA A 13 7.88 1.66 -3.65
CA ALA A 13 8.41 3.02 -3.77
C ALA A 13 8.99 3.40 -2.40
N GLU A 14 10.31 3.35 -2.23
CA GLU A 14 10.95 3.88 -1.02
C GLU A 14 11.32 5.35 -1.22
N SER A 15 10.81 6.20 -0.32
CA SER A 15 11.19 7.58 -0.09
C SER A 15 12.49 7.66 0.72
N SER A 16 13.59 7.12 0.20
CA SER A 16 14.91 7.32 0.79
C SER A 16 15.94 7.59 -0.30
N PHE A 17 16.09 8.88 -0.61
CA PHE A 17 17.29 9.38 -1.26
C PHE A 17 18.49 9.05 -0.37
N ARG A 18 19.48 8.37 -0.95
CA ARG A 18 20.79 8.15 -0.31
C ARG A 18 21.37 9.48 0.15
N ILE A 19 21.61 9.60 1.46
CA ILE A 19 22.40 10.68 2.06
C ILE A 19 23.83 10.58 1.51
N PHE A 20 24.26 11.59 0.75
CA PHE A 20 25.68 11.86 0.56
C PHE A 20 26.20 12.53 1.83
N LEU A 21 26.96 11.78 2.62
CA LEU A 21 27.74 12.33 3.72
C LEU A 21 28.88 13.19 3.13
N VAL A 22 28.67 14.50 3.01
CA VAL A 22 29.78 15.44 2.75
C VAL A 22 30.47 15.74 4.08
N MET A 23 31.44 14.91 4.44
CA MET A 23 32.46 15.28 5.41
C MET A 23 33.47 16.19 4.70
N GLY A 24 33.49 17.46 5.10
CA GLY A 24 34.46 18.43 4.61
C GLY A 24 35.89 18.02 5.00
N GLY A 25 36.77 17.89 4.01
CA GLY A 25 38.20 17.73 4.27
C GLY A 25 39.02 17.12 3.13
N ILE A 26 39.42 17.94 2.16
CA ILE A 26 40.76 17.98 1.53
C ILE A 26 41.24 16.72 0.74
N PHE A 27 41.29 16.92 -0.59
CA PHE A 27 42.10 16.24 -1.64
C PHE A 27 41.70 14.77 -1.99
N LEU A 28 41.77 14.29 -3.24
CA LEU A 28 42.56 14.64 -4.42
C LEU A 28 41.84 14.08 -5.67
N LEU A 29 41.97 14.76 -6.81
CA LEU A 29 41.48 14.32 -8.12
C LEU A 29 41.94 12.89 -8.49
N SER A 30 41.02 12.12 -9.05
CA SER A 30 41.34 11.20 -10.16
C SER A 30 40.09 10.92 -11.00
N PHE A 31 40.09 11.50 -12.20
CA PHE A 31 39.21 11.14 -13.31
C PHE A 31 39.53 9.72 -13.78
N VAL A 32 38.51 8.86 -13.91
CA VAL A 32 38.52 7.74 -14.86
C VAL A 32 37.15 7.69 -15.54
N PHE A 33 37.16 8.07 -16.81
CA PHE A 33 36.10 7.79 -17.77
C PHE A 33 36.08 6.28 -18.07
N ALA A 34 34.92 5.65 -17.97
CA ALA A 34 34.65 4.39 -18.63
C ALA A 34 33.28 4.48 -19.33
N TYR A 35 33.32 4.99 -20.55
CA TYR A 35 32.26 4.86 -21.54
C TYR A 35 32.30 3.42 -22.05
N THR A 36 31.26 2.63 -21.81
CA THR A 36 31.01 1.38 -22.56
C THR A 36 29.64 1.44 -23.20
N MET A 37 29.66 1.89 -24.46
CA MET A 37 28.87 1.42 -25.60
C MET A 37 27.55 0.70 -25.27
N ILE A 38 26.44 1.43 -25.30
CA ILE A 38 25.12 0.85 -25.60
C ILE A 38 24.81 1.22 -27.05
N GLN A 39 24.87 0.22 -27.92
CA GLN A 39 24.41 0.29 -29.30
C GLN A 39 22.88 0.52 -29.31
N PRO A 40 22.34 1.33 -30.24
CA PRO A 40 20.91 1.55 -30.33
C PRO A 40 20.28 0.36 -31.06
N PHE A 41 19.59 -0.53 -30.34
CA PHE A 41 18.62 -1.42 -30.98
C PHE A 41 17.37 -0.61 -31.28
N SER A 42 17.41 0.09 -32.42
CA SER A 42 16.20 0.46 -33.14
C SER A 42 15.56 -0.81 -33.71
N ARG A 43 14.23 -0.92 -33.53
CA ARG A 43 13.29 -1.82 -34.22
C ARG A 43 12.89 -3.10 -33.48
N LEU A 44 11.90 -2.96 -32.62
CA LEU A 44 10.83 -3.95 -32.38
C LEU A 44 9.49 -3.18 -32.25
N ASP A 45 9.13 -2.47 -33.31
CA ASP A 45 7.73 -2.09 -33.55
C ASP A 45 7.01 -3.32 -34.08
N SER A 46 6.49 -4.17 -33.17
CA SER A 46 5.34 -5.07 -33.36
C SER A 46 5.25 -6.12 -32.23
N ILE A 47 5.01 -5.68 -31.00
CA ILE A 47 4.29 -6.51 -30.02
C ILE A 47 3.13 -5.66 -29.55
N GLU A 48 2.15 -5.50 -30.43
CA GLU A 48 0.86 -4.97 -30.06
C GLU A 48 0.12 -6.09 -29.32
N SER A 49 -0.09 -5.87 -28.02
CA SER A 49 -1.12 -6.48 -27.17
C SER A 49 -1.21 -8.01 -27.07
N ILE A 50 -0.30 -8.62 -26.30
CA ILE A 50 -0.76 -9.61 -25.30
C ILE A 50 -1.01 -8.82 -24.02
N GLU A 51 -2.04 -8.00 -24.01
CA GLU A 51 -2.43 -7.28 -22.80
C GLU A 51 -3.09 -8.26 -21.82
N ARG A 52 -2.37 -8.47 -20.71
CA ARG A 52 -2.83 -8.80 -19.36
C ARG A 52 -4.31 -8.45 -19.15
N ARG A 53 -5.12 -9.40 -18.67
CA ARG A 53 -6.48 -9.07 -18.18
C ARG A 53 -6.83 -9.89 -16.95
N LEU A 54 -6.03 -9.69 -15.89
CA LEU A 54 -6.58 -9.79 -14.55
C LEU A 54 -7.40 -8.51 -14.32
N SER A 55 -8.66 -8.67 -13.89
CA SER A 55 -9.61 -7.58 -13.69
C SER A 55 -10.27 -7.72 -12.34
N PHE A 56 -10.80 -6.61 -11.84
CA PHE A 56 -11.60 -6.61 -10.61
C PHE A 56 -13.10 -6.87 -10.83
N HIS A 57 -13.50 -7.04 -12.09
CA HIS A 57 -14.86 -7.39 -12.48
C HIS A 57 -14.84 -8.58 -13.45
N PRO A 58 -15.87 -9.44 -13.42
CA PRO A 58 -16.19 -10.30 -14.55
C PRO A 58 -16.51 -9.43 -15.78
N LYS A 59 -15.74 -9.54 -16.87
CA LYS A 59 -16.13 -9.08 -18.20
C LYS A 59 -17.42 -9.79 -18.66
N GLU A 60 -18.23 -9.11 -19.46
CA GLU A 60 -19.28 -9.78 -20.21
C GLU A 60 -18.68 -10.85 -21.14
N ARG A 61 -19.39 -11.97 -21.30
CA ARG A 61 -18.93 -13.14 -22.05
C ARG A 61 -18.87 -12.78 -23.54
N SER A 62 -17.69 -12.46 -24.07
CA SER A 62 -17.50 -12.47 -25.54
C SER A 62 -17.53 -13.93 -26.02
N ASN A 63 -18.09 -14.16 -27.19
CA ASN A 63 -18.22 -15.48 -27.82
C ASN A 63 -16.88 -16.03 -28.35
N ASP A 64 -15.75 -15.52 -27.86
CA ASP A 64 -14.44 -15.95 -28.32
C ASP A 64 -14.12 -17.31 -27.71
N THR A 65 -13.74 -18.22 -28.59
CA THR A 65 -13.31 -19.59 -28.27
C THR A 65 -12.26 -19.58 -27.17
N VAL A 66 -12.40 -20.51 -26.23
CA VAL A 66 -11.44 -20.69 -25.13
C VAL A 66 -10.11 -21.13 -25.72
N ASP A 67 -9.27 -20.16 -26.05
CA ASP A 67 -7.88 -20.44 -26.39
C ASP A 67 -7.19 -21.08 -25.18
N GLU A 68 -6.48 -22.16 -25.50
CA GLU A 68 -5.64 -22.96 -24.63
C GLU A 68 -4.82 -22.05 -23.71
N PHE A 69 -4.72 -22.38 -22.42
CA PHE A 69 -3.91 -21.61 -21.48
C PHE A 69 -2.45 -21.69 -21.93
N ASP A 70 -1.97 -20.65 -22.59
CA ASP A 70 -0.53 -20.47 -22.76
C ASP A 70 0.07 -20.25 -21.36
N GLU A 71 1.00 -21.11 -20.96
CA GLU A 71 1.69 -21.05 -19.65
C GLU A 71 2.58 -19.80 -19.51
N GLU A 72 2.57 -18.88 -20.49
CA GLU A 72 3.17 -17.56 -20.37
C GLU A 72 2.51 -16.78 -19.21
N LEU A 73 3.29 -16.69 -18.13
CA LEU A 73 2.92 -16.23 -16.80
C LEU A 73 2.17 -14.88 -16.81
N TYR A 74 0.85 -14.94 -16.60
CA TYR A 74 0.08 -13.76 -16.21
C TYR A 74 0.68 -13.19 -14.92
N THR A 75 1.33 -12.03 -15.03
CA THR A 75 1.89 -11.29 -13.90
C THR A 75 0.94 -10.14 -13.55
N PHE A 76 0.52 -10.10 -12.28
CA PHE A 76 -0.20 -8.98 -11.69
C PHE A 76 0.73 -8.22 -10.77
N LYS A 77 0.88 -6.92 -10.98
CA LYS A 77 1.72 -6.06 -10.16
C LYS A 77 0.87 -5.24 -9.21
N ILE A 78 1.13 -5.40 -7.91
CA ILE A 78 0.60 -4.54 -6.87
C ILE A 78 1.74 -3.63 -6.40
N LEU A 79 1.51 -2.32 -6.44
CA LEU A 79 2.36 -1.31 -5.81
C LEU A 79 1.73 -0.92 -4.48
N GLN A 80 2.42 -1.14 -3.37
CA GLN A 80 2.02 -0.64 -2.06
C GLN A 80 2.65 0.75 -1.85
N LEU A 81 1.84 1.72 -1.47
CA LEU A 81 2.25 3.05 -1.02
C LEU A 81 1.74 3.24 0.40
N ALA A 82 2.66 3.42 1.35
CA ALA A 82 2.40 3.59 2.77
C ALA A 82 3.05 4.90 3.25
N ASP A 83 2.56 5.46 4.36
CA ASP A 83 3.27 6.50 5.11
C ASP A 83 3.65 7.71 4.23
N LEU A 84 2.68 8.17 3.43
CA LEU A 84 2.89 9.27 2.50
C LEU A 84 2.81 10.63 3.20
N HIS A 85 2.04 10.72 4.29
CA HIS A 85 1.95 11.88 5.18
C HIS A 85 1.67 13.23 4.49
N PHE A 86 0.82 13.24 3.46
CA PHE A 86 0.44 14.49 2.81
C PHE A 86 -0.24 15.43 3.81
N GLY A 87 0.09 16.72 3.73
CA GLY A 87 -0.39 17.74 4.67
C GLY A 87 0.38 17.83 6.00
N GLU A 88 1.51 17.14 6.13
CA GLU A 88 2.42 17.38 7.25
C GLU A 88 3.02 18.80 7.19
N ALA A 89 3.09 19.45 8.34
CA ALA A 89 3.59 20.80 8.55
C ALA A 89 2.97 21.83 7.60
N GLU A 90 1.63 21.75 7.39
CA GLU A 90 0.91 22.52 6.37
C GLU A 90 1.08 24.04 6.47
N PHE A 91 1.30 24.55 7.68
CA PHE A 91 1.51 25.99 7.94
C PHE A 91 2.91 26.49 7.65
N THR A 92 3.81 25.62 7.20
CA THR A 92 5.20 25.94 6.89
C THR A 92 5.45 25.89 5.39
N ASP A 93 6.50 26.55 4.90
CA ASP A 93 6.93 26.40 3.50
C ASP A 93 7.54 25.00 3.22
N TRP A 94 7.90 24.25 4.28
CA TRP A 94 8.60 22.98 4.14
C TRP A 94 7.67 21.82 3.79
N GLY A 95 6.48 21.77 4.42
CA GLY A 95 5.49 20.70 4.25
C GLY A 95 4.97 20.57 2.82
N PRO A 96 4.33 21.61 2.25
CA PRO A 96 3.87 21.61 0.86
C PRO A 96 4.98 21.33 -0.16
N LEU A 97 6.22 21.71 0.14
CA LEU A 97 7.37 21.36 -0.69
C LEU A 97 7.72 19.86 -0.63
N GLN A 98 7.53 19.20 0.51
CA GLN A 98 7.70 17.75 0.61
C GLN A 98 6.57 17.02 -0.12
N ASP A 99 5.31 17.43 0.02
CA ASP A 99 4.18 16.85 -0.73
C ASP A 99 4.43 16.86 -2.24
N MET A 100 4.93 17.99 -2.79
CA MET A 100 5.31 18.10 -4.20
C MET A 100 6.44 17.13 -4.58
N LYS A 101 7.46 16.96 -3.73
CA LYS A 101 8.57 16.03 -3.99
C LYS A 101 8.11 14.58 -3.92
N SER A 102 7.31 14.23 -2.90
CA SER A 102 6.69 12.91 -2.73
C SER A 102 5.84 12.57 -3.96
N GLY A 103 5.02 13.52 -4.43
CA GLY A 103 4.27 13.37 -5.69
C GLY A 103 5.16 13.09 -6.89
N GLY A 104 6.30 13.78 -7.02
CA GLY A 104 7.28 13.54 -8.08
C GLY A 104 7.95 12.16 -7.99
N VAL A 105 8.16 11.61 -6.79
CA VAL A 105 8.67 10.25 -6.59
C VAL A 105 7.61 9.22 -6.94
N ILE A 106 6.39 9.36 -6.42
CA ILE A 106 5.23 8.49 -6.70
C ILE A 106 5.02 8.38 -8.21
N HIS A 107 5.02 9.53 -8.90
CA HIS A 107 4.89 9.58 -10.36
C HIS A 107 5.94 8.72 -11.07
N LYS A 108 7.22 8.91 -10.75
CA LYS A 108 8.32 8.17 -11.36
C LYS A 108 8.25 6.67 -11.07
N VAL A 109 7.83 6.27 -9.87
CA VAL A 109 7.69 4.84 -9.55
C VAL A 109 6.52 4.23 -10.32
N ILE A 110 5.38 4.90 -10.40
CA ILE A 110 4.23 4.42 -11.17
C ILE A 110 4.60 4.31 -12.66
N GLU A 111 5.23 5.33 -13.25
CA GLU A 111 5.67 5.31 -14.64
C GLU A 111 6.63 4.14 -14.94
N LYS A 112 7.57 3.89 -14.02
CA LYS A 112 8.57 2.84 -14.19
C LYS A 112 7.99 1.45 -14.00
N GLU A 113 7.22 1.24 -12.93
CA GLU A 113 6.79 -0.09 -12.53
C GLU A 113 5.51 -0.55 -13.23
N ARG A 114 4.70 0.41 -13.69
CA ARG A 114 3.43 0.19 -14.38
C ARG A 114 2.54 -0.82 -13.63
N PRO A 115 2.16 -0.52 -12.36
CA PRO A 115 1.36 -1.44 -11.56
C PRO A 115 -0.04 -1.62 -12.15
N ASP A 116 -0.62 -2.80 -11.89
CA ASP A 116 -2.01 -3.10 -12.26
C ASP A 116 -2.99 -2.66 -11.13
N LEU A 117 -2.48 -2.56 -9.89
CA LEU A 117 -3.20 -2.04 -8.73
C LEU A 117 -2.24 -1.28 -7.80
N ILE A 118 -2.71 -0.18 -7.21
CA ILE A 118 -2.07 0.47 -6.07
C ILE A 118 -2.83 0.11 -4.78
N VAL A 119 -2.10 -0.24 -3.73
CA VAL A 119 -2.65 -0.32 -2.37
C VAL A 119 -2.14 0.89 -1.61
N LEU A 120 -3.03 1.81 -1.27
CA LEU A 120 -2.78 2.89 -0.32
C LEU A 120 -2.92 2.29 1.08
N SER A 121 -1.80 1.99 1.74
CA SER A 121 -1.76 1.06 2.87
C SER A 121 -1.71 1.70 4.25
N GLY A 122 -2.36 2.86 4.41
CA GLY A 122 -2.40 3.68 5.62
C GLY A 122 -1.46 4.89 5.56
N ASP A 123 -1.73 5.86 6.43
CA ASP A 123 -1.06 7.16 6.57
C ASP A 123 -0.81 7.85 5.23
N GLN A 124 -1.86 7.94 4.42
CA GLN A 124 -1.82 8.78 3.24
C GLN A 124 -1.70 10.25 3.62
N LEU A 125 -2.35 10.63 4.72
CA LEU A 125 -2.49 12.00 5.20
C LEU A 125 -1.97 12.13 6.64
N THR A 126 -1.55 13.35 6.98
CA THR A 126 -1.22 13.72 8.36
C THR A 126 -2.40 14.48 8.98
N GLY A 127 -3.49 13.76 9.24
CA GLY A 127 -4.75 14.35 9.72
C GLY A 127 -4.62 15.12 11.03
N ASN A 128 -3.66 14.74 11.88
CA ASN A 128 -3.31 15.45 13.11
C ASN A 128 -2.61 16.81 12.88
N ASP A 129 -2.21 17.17 11.66
CA ASP A 129 -1.62 18.47 11.37
C ASP A 129 -2.50 19.33 10.45
N ILE A 130 -3.32 18.68 9.62
CA ILE A 130 -4.29 19.32 8.72
C ILE A 130 -5.45 19.92 9.52
N ASP A 131 -5.49 21.25 9.63
CA ASP A 131 -6.55 21.97 10.33
C ASP A 131 -7.83 21.99 9.51
N GLU A 132 -7.71 22.15 8.19
CA GLU A 132 -8.86 22.24 7.29
C GLU A 132 -9.35 20.85 6.84
N ASN A 133 -10.13 20.79 5.75
CA ASN A 133 -10.67 19.54 5.26
C ASN A 133 -9.59 18.69 4.57
N ALA A 134 -9.20 17.57 5.19
CA ALA A 134 -8.16 16.66 4.70
C ALA A 134 -8.52 15.96 3.37
N THR A 135 -9.80 15.97 2.96
CA THR A 135 -10.21 15.40 1.66
C THR A 135 -9.60 16.12 0.45
N GLU A 136 -9.12 17.36 0.60
CA GLU A 136 -8.42 18.08 -0.46
C GLU A 136 -7.02 17.50 -0.70
N TYR A 137 -6.24 17.27 0.36
CA TYR A 137 -4.95 16.58 0.28
C TYR A 137 -5.10 15.18 -0.31
N TYR A 138 -6.15 14.46 0.09
CA TYR A 138 -6.49 13.17 -0.52
C TYR A 138 -6.76 13.30 -2.03
N SER A 139 -7.51 14.32 -2.44
CA SER A 139 -7.80 14.57 -3.86
C SER A 139 -6.54 14.87 -4.66
N ASN A 140 -5.57 15.59 -4.06
CA ASN A 140 -4.29 15.89 -4.68
C ASN A 140 -3.45 14.62 -4.88
N LEU A 141 -3.39 13.75 -3.86
CA LEU A 141 -2.77 12.43 -3.97
C LEU A 141 -3.38 11.61 -5.11
N ILE A 142 -4.71 11.50 -5.16
CA ILE A 142 -5.39 10.75 -6.23
C ILE A 142 -5.11 11.37 -7.62
N SER A 143 -5.04 12.69 -7.73
CA SER A 143 -4.70 13.37 -8.98
C SER A 143 -3.28 13.04 -9.45
N ILE A 144 -2.33 12.88 -8.53
CA ILE A 144 -0.98 12.39 -8.85
C ILE A 144 -1.06 10.96 -9.39
N LEU A 145 -1.78 10.04 -8.74
CA LEU A 145 -1.93 8.66 -9.23
C LEU A 145 -2.51 8.64 -10.66
N GLN A 146 -3.63 9.34 -10.87
CA GLN A 146 -4.34 9.37 -12.14
C GLN A 146 -3.55 10.01 -13.28
N SER A 147 -2.70 11.00 -12.99
CA SER A 147 -1.81 11.60 -13.98
C SER A 147 -0.56 10.77 -14.27
N SER A 148 -0.20 9.85 -13.39
CA SER A 148 1.00 9.00 -13.53
C SER A 148 0.77 7.78 -14.41
N GLN A 149 -0.46 7.26 -14.45
CA GLN A 149 -0.82 6.16 -15.35
C GLN A 149 -2.31 6.20 -15.67
N GLU A 150 -2.64 6.09 -16.95
CA GLU A 150 -4.02 6.02 -17.39
C GLU A 150 -4.74 4.80 -16.80
N ASN A 151 -5.98 5.00 -16.34
CA ASN A 151 -6.83 3.95 -15.78
C ASN A 151 -6.26 3.18 -14.58
N ILE A 152 -5.27 3.75 -13.87
CA ILE A 152 -4.73 3.12 -12.65
C ILE A 152 -5.84 2.91 -11.61
N LYS A 153 -5.88 1.72 -11.03
CA LYS A 153 -6.84 1.34 -9.99
C LYS A 153 -6.16 1.32 -8.64
N TRP A 154 -6.91 1.61 -7.58
CA TRP A 154 -6.39 1.52 -6.23
C TRP A 154 -7.42 0.99 -5.23
N VAL A 155 -6.92 0.51 -4.11
CA VAL A 155 -7.68 0.22 -2.89
C VAL A 155 -6.99 0.93 -1.72
N MET A 156 -7.73 1.25 -0.68
CA MET A 156 -7.25 2.02 0.47
C MET A 156 -7.58 1.36 1.80
N ILE A 157 -6.59 1.34 2.69
CA ILE A 157 -6.79 1.14 4.13
C ILE A 157 -6.31 2.39 4.87
N PHE A 158 -6.88 2.60 6.05
CA PHE A 158 -6.53 3.71 6.93
C PHE A 158 -5.33 3.36 7.80
N GLY A 159 -4.50 4.37 8.05
CA GLY A 159 -3.54 4.37 9.14
C GLY A 159 -4.02 5.21 10.32
N ASN A 160 -3.16 5.34 11.33
CA ASN A 160 -3.45 6.06 12.56
C ASN A 160 -3.42 7.58 12.39
N HIS A 161 -2.77 8.12 11.35
CA HIS A 161 -2.73 9.56 11.09
C HIS A 161 -3.87 10.07 10.22
N ASP A 162 -4.46 9.24 9.36
CA ASP A 162 -5.39 9.70 8.31
C ASP A 162 -6.60 10.47 8.84
N ASP A 163 -7.15 10.07 9.99
CA ASP A 163 -8.29 10.71 10.68
C ASP A 163 -7.97 11.11 12.13
N ALA A 164 -6.67 11.26 12.45
CA ALA A 164 -6.24 11.60 13.80
C ALA A 164 -6.79 12.96 14.26
N PRO A 165 -7.05 13.13 15.57
CA PRO A 165 -7.37 14.44 16.13
C PRO A 165 -6.25 15.44 15.86
N LEU A 166 -6.63 16.71 15.65
CA LEU A 166 -5.68 17.78 15.38
C LEU A 166 -4.79 18.03 16.60
N GLU A 167 -3.49 18.08 16.38
CA GLU A 167 -2.48 18.34 17.41
C GLU A 167 -1.92 19.76 17.29
N ARG A 168 -1.81 20.46 18.42
CA ARG A 168 -1.05 21.71 18.52
C ARG A 168 -0.16 21.69 19.76
N LYS A 169 0.90 22.50 19.74
CA LYS A 169 1.71 22.76 20.93
C LYS A 169 1.20 24.01 21.64
N ASP A 170 0.94 23.90 22.94
CA ASP A 170 0.69 25.08 23.76
C ASP A 170 1.98 25.90 24.00
N LYS A 171 1.85 27.04 24.68
CA LYS A 171 2.97 27.93 25.00
C LYS A 171 4.08 27.26 25.85
N ASP A 172 3.75 26.18 26.55
CA ASP A 172 4.64 25.45 27.44
C ASP A 172 5.22 24.19 26.75
N GLY A 173 4.82 23.94 25.50
CA GLY A 173 5.29 22.83 24.67
C GLY A 173 4.48 21.53 24.82
N ASN A 174 3.35 21.54 25.54
CA ASN A 174 2.49 20.37 25.67
C ASN A 174 1.63 20.17 24.42
N THR A 175 1.38 18.92 24.03
CA THR A 175 0.40 18.61 22.98
C THR A 175 -1.02 18.83 23.52
N ILE A 176 -1.79 19.63 22.79
CA ILE A 176 -3.23 19.78 22.97
C ILE A 176 -3.95 19.22 21.73
N TYR A 177 -5.09 18.59 21.96
CA TYR A 177 -5.88 17.90 20.95
C TYR A 177 -7.17 18.66 20.66
N PHE A 178 -7.55 18.73 19.40
CA PHE A 178 -8.84 19.22 18.93
C PHE A 178 -9.52 18.17 18.08
N ASP A 179 -10.85 18.27 17.97
CA ASP A 179 -11.62 17.38 17.11
C ASP A 179 -11.12 17.48 15.66
N THR A 180 -10.95 16.32 15.01
CA THR A 180 -10.65 16.30 13.57
C THR A 180 -11.81 16.92 12.78
N LYS A 181 -11.50 17.72 11.76
CA LYS A 181 -12.50 18.27 10.84
C LYS A 181 -12.86 17.31 9.70
N THR A 182 -12.15 16.19 9.58
CA THR A 182 -12.40 15.17 8.55
C THR A 182 -12.41 13.80 9.19
N SER A 183 -13.56 13.13 9.16
CA SER A 183 -13.68 11.80 9.73
C SER A 183 -13.17 10.72 8.76
N ARG A 184 -12.88 9.53 9.29
CA ARG A 184 -12.64 8.32 8.49
C ARG A 184 -13.73 8.07 7.44
N GLU A 185 -14.98 8.35 7.80
CA GLU A 185 -16.14 8.16 6.92
C GLU A 185 -16.16 9.19 5.77
N ASP A 186 -15.74 10.43 6.03
CA ASP A 186 -15.62 11.47 5.00
C ASP A 186 -14.54 11.08 3.99
N LEU A 187 -13.39 10.58 4.47
CA LEU A 187 -12.29 10.08 3.63
C LEU A 187 -12.69 8.85 2.82
N LEU A 188 -13.37 7.86 3.45
CA LEU A 188 -13.86 6.68 2.75
C LEU A 188 -14.88 7.05 1.66
N SER A 189 -15.82 7.94 2.00
CA SER A 189 -16.81 8.45 1.05
C SER A 189 -16.16 9.19 -0.12
N LYS A 190 -15.10 9.96 0.18
CA LYS A 190 -14.32 10.65 -0.83
C LYS A 190 -13.57 9.68 -1.75
N ASP A 191 -12.87 8.69 -1.20
CA ASP A 191 -12.18 7.66 -1.96
C ASP A 191 -13.13 6.90 -2.90
N MET A 192 -14.24 6.41 -2.35
CA MET A 192 -15.26 5.65 -3.11
C MET A 192 -15.98 6.50 -4.17
N SER A 193 -15.87 7.84 -4.13
CA SER A 193 -16.43 8.72 -5.15
C SER A 193 -15.66 8.69 -6.47
N PHE A 194 -14.40 8.24 -6.46
CA PHE A 194 -13.58 8.11 -7.67
C PHE A 194 -13.90 6.81 -8.40
N SER A 195 -14.19 6.89 -9.70
CA SER A 195 -14.54 5.73 -10.55
C SER A 195 -13.43 4.66 -10.69
N SER A 196 -12.20 5.00 -10.30
CA SER A 196 -11.05 4.09 -10.31
C SER A 196 -10.68 3.55 -8.94
N SER A 197 -11.35 4.01 -7.87
CA SER A 197 -11.25 3.37 -6.56
C SER A 197 -12.00 2.04 -6.58
N PHE A 198 -11.34 1.02 -6.03
CA PHE A 198 -11.90 -0.31 -5.77
C PHE A 198 -12.12 -0.57 -4.29
N SER A 199 -11.91 0.45 -3.45
CA SER A 199 -12.25 0.39 -2.05
C SER A 199 -13.74 0.16 -1.85
N LYS A 200 -14.05 -0.51 -0.75
CA LYS A 200 -15.43 -0.84 -0.39
C LYS A 200 -15.66 -0.55 1.07
N ARG A 201 -16.91 -0.24 1.38
CA ARG A 201 -17.40 -0.27 2.74
C ARG A 201 -17.43 -1.71 3.25
N GLY A 202 -16.73 -1.93 4.35
CA GLY A 202 -16.74 -3.17 5.10
C GLY A 202 -18.03 -3.41 5.89
N PRO A 203 -18.15 -4.57 6.54
CA PRO A 203 -19.20 -4.83 7.51
C PRO A 203 -19.20 -3.80 8.65
N ILE A 204 -20.40 -3.31 9.01
CA ILE A 204 -20.59 -2.25 10.01
C ILE A 204 -20.42 -2.71 11.46
N ASP A 205 -20.34 -4.02 11.69
CA ASP A 205 -20.18 -4.69 12.98
C ASP A 205 -18.71 -4.90 13.38
N MET A 206 -17.77 -4.40 12.58
CA MET A 206 -16.34 -4.40 12.86
C MET A 206 -15.84 -2.96 13.03
N PRO A 207 -14.81 -2.74 13.87
CA PRO A 207 -14.16 -1.44 13.95
C PRO A 207 -13.47 -1.08 12.63
N GLY A 208 -13.53 0.19 12.24
CA GLY A 208 -12.86 0.68 11.03
C GLY A 208 -13.44 0.12 9.74
N ASN A 209 -12.66 0.18 8.65
CA ASN A 209 -13.09 -0.28 7.33
C ASN A 209 -12.35 -1.55 6.87
N ASN A 210 -13.00 -2.71 6.99
CA ASN A 210 -12.41 -4.01 6.64
C ASN A 210 -13.14 -4.66 5.46
N TYR A 211 -12.43 -5.02 4.41
CA TYR A 211 -13.06 -5.56 3.21
C TYR A 211 -12.10 -6.42 2.39
N PHE A 212 -12.62 -7.08 1.36
CA PHE A 212 -11.78 -7.76 0.38
C PHE A 212 -12.23 -7.46 -1.04
N VAL A 213 -11.27 -7.52 -1.97
CA VAL A 213 -11.52 -7.38 -3.40
C VAL A 213 -11.02 -8.64 -4.11
N PRO A 214 -11.92 -9.39 -4.78
CA PRO A 214 -11.51 -10.53 -5.59
C PRO A 214 -10.86 -10.06 -6.90
N LEU A 215 -9.75 -10.71 -7.26
CA LEU A 215 -9.08 -10.57 -8.54
C LEU A 215 -9.55 -11.68 -9.48
N TYR A 216 -9.89 -11.33 -10.72
CA TYR A 216 -10.43 -12.25 -11.72
C TYR A 216 -9.49 -12.42 -12.90
N LEU A 217 -9.24 -13.65 -13.32
CA LEU A 217 -8.65 -13.96 -14.62
C LEU A 217 -9.74 -14.39 -15.59
N LYS A 218 -9.96 -13.63 -16.67
CA LYS A 218 -11.01 -13.96 -17.66
C LYS A 218 -12.36 -14.34 -16.99
N ASN A 219 -12.75 -13.60 -15.95
CA ASN A 219 -14.00 -13.75 -15.16
C ASN A 219 -14.01 -14.85 -14.11
N ILE A 220 -12.91 -15.58 -13.97
CA ILE A 220 -12.76 -16.60 -12.94
C ILE A 220 -12.01 -15.95 -11.77
N PRO A 221 -12.56 -15.92 -10.55
CA PRO A 221 -11.84 -15.36 -9.41
C PRO A 221 -10.65 -16.26 -9.08
N VAL A 222 -9.47 -15.67 -8.89
CA VAL A 222 -8.20 -16.40 -8.71
C VAL A 222 -7.46 -16.06 -7.43
N LEU A 223 -7.71 -14.88 -6.85
CA LEU A 223 -7.04 -14.39 -5.65
C LEU A 223 -7.99 -13.43 -4.90
N ASN A 224 -7.94 -13.42 -3.58
CA ASN A 224 -8.55 -12.35 -2.78
C ASN A 224 -7.48 -11.38 -2.27
N ILE A 225 -7.74 -10.09 -2.35
CA ILE A 225 -6.95 -9.06 -1.66
C ILE A 225 -7.75 -8.67 -0.42
N TYR A 226 -7.22 -8.95 0.77
CA TYR A 226 -7.82 -8.63 2.06
C TYR A 226 -7.24 -7.33 2.60
N LEU A 227 -8.10 -6.44 3.06
CA LEU A 227 -7.77 -5.10 3.52
C LEU A 227 -8.29 -4.96 4.95
N PHE A 228 -7.37 -4.80 5.90
CA PHE A 228 -7.68 -4.67 7.32
C PHE A 228 -7.38 -3.26 7.80
N ASP A 229 -8.31 -2.73 8.58
CA ASP A 229 -8.13 -1.49 9.32
C ASP A 229 -7.61 -1.84 10.72
N SER A 230 -6.36 -1.50 11.00
CA SER A 230 -5.70 -1.76 12.28
C SER A 230 -6.05 -0.75 13.38
N GLY A 231 -6.94 0.19 13.10
CA GLY A 231 -7.34 1.24 14.04
C GLY A 231 -6.34 2.40 14.10
N GLY A 232 -6.23 3.01 15.28
CA GLY A 232 -5.53 4.27 15.47
C GLY A 232 -6.36 5.47 15.02
N GLY A 233 -5.82 6.68 15.18
CA GLY A 233 -6.52 7.93 14.87
C GLY A 233 -7.77 8.11 15.74
N ALA A 234 -8.96 8.12 15.12
CA ALA A 234 -10.22 8.18 15.86
C ALA A 234 -10.64 6.84 16.49
N LEU A 235 -9.92 5.74 16.23
CA LEU A 235 -10.21 4.38 16.71
C LEU A 235 -9.14 3.88 17.67
N SER A 236 -9.47 2.86 18.47
CA SER A 236 -8.46 2.13 19.23
C SER A 236 -7.53 1.38 18.28
N GLU A 237 -6.23 1.47 18.53
CA GLU A 237 -5.18 0.82 17.76
C GLU A 237 -5.08 -0.66 18.10
N LYS A 238 -5.88 -1.50 17.42
CA LYS A 238 -5.99 -2.92 17.69
C LYS A 238 -6.53 -3.69 16.49
N ILE A 239 -6.19 -4.97 16.45
CA ILE A 239 -6.93 -5.96 15.65
C ILE A 239 -7.94 -6.68 16.53
N ASP A 240 -9.21 -6.43 16.28
CA ASP A 240 -10.34 -6.96 17.04
C ASP A 240 -10.73 -8.38 16.64
N GLN A 241 -11.28 -9.15 17.59
CA GLN A 241 -11.72 -10.53 17.37
C GLN A 241 -12.73 -10.63 16.22
N SER A 242 -13.60 -9.62 16.06
CA SER A 242 -14.57 -9.56 14.98
C SER A 242 -13.90 -9.58 13.58
N GLN A 243 -12.71 -8.97 13.44
CA GLN A 243 -11.95 -8.97 12.18
C GLN A 243 -11.38 -10.36 11.86
N THR A 244 -10.83 -11.05 12.87
CA THR A 244 -10.35 -12.43 12.68
C THR A 244 -11.48 -13.42 12.42
N ASP A 245 -12.61 -13.29 13.11
CA ASP A 245 -13.79 -14.14 12.91
C ASP A 245 -14.41 -13.92 11.52
N TRP A 246 -14.41 -12.66 11.07
CA TRP A 246 -14.81 -12.31 9.71
C TRP A 246 -13.89 -12.95 8.68
N LEU A 247 -12.56 -12.82 8.82
CA LEU A 247 -11.57 -13.44 7.91
C LEU A 247 -11.83 -14.94 7.80
N LYS A 248 -11.94 -15.63 8.94
CA LYS A 248 -12.22 -17.06 9.02
C LYS A 248 -13.52 -17.45 8.33
N THR A 249 -14.53 -16.59 8.40
CA THR A 249 -15.84 -16.81 7.76
C THR A 249 -15.76 -16.63 6.24
N VAL A 250 -15.07 -15.58 5.77
CA VAL A 250 -14.95 -15.31 4.32
C VAL A 250 -13.97 -16.26 3.64
N SER A 251 -12.87 -16.63 4.29
CA SER A 251 -11.88 -17.58 3.75
C SER A 251 -12.44 -19.00 3.66
N LYS A 252 -13.29 -19.44 4.60
CA LYS A 252 -14.00 -20.73 4.48
C LYS A 252 -14.96 -20.77 3.30
N LYS A 253 -15.57 -19.64 2.94
CA LYS A 253 -16.48 -19.54 1.78
C LYS A 253 -15.74 -19.47 0.46
N SER A 254 -14.49 -19.02 0.46
CA SER A 254 -13.66 -18.83 -0.74
C SER A 254 -12.42 -19.73 -0.68
N SER A 255 -12.35 -20.77 -1.50
CA SER A 255 -11.18 -21.67 -1.55
C SER A 255 -9.93 -21.05 -2.19
N LEU A 256 -10.00 -19.77 -2.57
CA LEU A 256 -8.95 -19.04 -3.27
C LEU A 256 -7.82 -18.64 -2.32
N PRO A 257 -6.56 -18.59 -2.80
CA PRO A 257 -5.49 -17.95 -2.05
C PRO A 257 -5.77 -16.46 -1.86
N GLY A 258 -5.06 -15.85 -0.91
CA GLY A 258 -5.13 -14.41 -0.68
C GLY A 258 -3.80 -13.72 -0.51
N VAL A 259 -3.83 -12.40 -0.59
CA VAL A 259 -2.83 -11.49 -0.05
C VAL A 259 -3.54 -10.52 0.88
N ALA A 260 -2.87 -10.03 1.91
CA ALA A 260 -3.46 -9.12 2.89
C ALA A 260 -2.61 -7.86 3.05
N PHE A 261 -3.28 -6.78 3.45
CA PHE A 261 -2.66 -5.51 3.81
C PHE A 261 -3.32 -4.98 5.08
N GLN A 262 -2.49 -4.43 5.96
CA GLN A 262 -2.86 -3.64 7.14
C GLN A 262 -1.86 -2.48 7.28
N HIS A 263 -2.17 -1.47 8.09
CA HIS A 263 -1.23 -0.36 8.29
C HIS A 263 -0.21 -0.67 9.38
N ILE A 264 -0.69 -0.88 10.61
CA ILE A 264 0.13 -1.03 11.81
C ILE A 264 0.50 -2.51 11.99
N PRO A 265 1.76 -2.86 12.31
CA PRO A 265 2.18 -4.23 12.59
C PRO A 265 1.35 -4.91 13.69
N SER A 266 1.14 -6.23 13.58
CA SER A 266 0.33 -6.99 14.55
C SER A 266 1.01 -7.20 15.90
N SER A 267 2.29 -7.53 15.91
CA SER A 267 3.06 -7.70 17.13
C SER A 267 4.55 -7.53 16.84
N VAL A 268 5.33 -7.19 17.87
CA VAL A 268 6.80 -7.15 17.77
C VAL A 268 7.33 -8.53 17.39
N ASP A 269 6.78 -9.61 17.94
CA ASP A 269 7.25 -10.97 17.69
C ASP A 269 6.98 -11.43 16.25
N ASP A 270 5.83 -11.08 15.67
CA ASP A 270 5.49 -11.45 14.28
C ASP A 270 6.35 -10.74 13.24
N PHE A 271 6.86 -9.56 13.60
CA PHE A 271 7.65 -8.68 12.72
C PHE A 271 9.12 -8.62 13.12
N GLU A 272 9.56 -9.35 14.13
CA GLU A 272 10.95 -9.34 14.61
C GLU A 272 11.93 -9.62 13.47
N PHE A 273 12.86 -8.68 13.25
CA PHE A 273 13.88 -8.84 12.22
C PHE A 273 14.85 -9.95 12.61
N SER A 274 14.97 -10.96 11.75
CA SER A 274 15.80 -12.15 11.98
C SER A 274 16.59 -12.54 10.73
N ASP A 275 17.42 -13.58 10.84
CA ASP A 275 18.19 -14.13 9.71
C ASP A 275 17.34 -14.60 8.51
N ASN A 276 16.02 -14.70 8.67
CA ASN A 276 15.09 -15.06 7.58
C ASN A 276 14.50 -13.85 6.86
N CYS A 277 14.94 -12.64 7.25
CA CYS A 277 14.49 -11.38 6.69
C CYS A 277 15.54 -10.81 5.73
N VAL A 278 15.07 -10.12 4.70
CA VAL A 278 15.92 -9.41 3.73
C VAL A 278 15.38 -8.00 3.56
N GLY A 279 16.24 -7.00 3.73
CA GLY A 279 15.91 -5.59 3.53
C GLY A 279 16.48 -4.70 4.63
N GLN A 280 15.93 -3.49 4.73
CA GLN A 280 16.34 -2.45 5.67
C GLN A 280 15.50 -2.53 6.94
N HIS A 281 16.12 -2.39 8.12
CA HIS A 281 15.44 -2.38 9.42
C HIS A 281 16.11 -1.32 10.27
N ASP A 282 15.58 -0.10 10.19
CA ASP A 282 16.19 1.09 10.78
C ASP A 282 15.40 1.62 11.98
N ASP A 283 14.11 1.27 12.07
CA ASP A 283 13.21 1.73 13.13
C ASP A 283 12.73 0.56 13.99
N PRO A 284 12.44 0.79 15.29
CA PRO A 284 11.77 -0.21 16.12
C PRO A 284 10.39 -0.55 15.56
N ILE A 285 9.91 -1.75 15.85
CA ILE A 285 8.56 -2.17 15.48
C ILE A 285 7.58 -1.56 16.48
N ASP A 286 6.68 -0.70 16.00
CA ASP A 286 5.58 -0.14 16.78
C ASP A 286 4.28 -0.86 16.39
N ALA A 287 3.97 -1.92 17.13
CA ALA A 287 2.84 -2.79 16.84
C ALA A 287 1.56 -2.32 17.55
N VAL A 288 0.41 -2.77 17.02
CA VAL A 288 -0.90 -2.52 17.62
C VAL A 288 -0.92 -2.89 19.12
N THR A 289 -1.70 -2.14 19.89
CA THR A 289 -1.78 -2.32 21.35
C THR A 289 -2.46 -3.63 21.78
N ALA A 290 -3.25 -4.23 20.90
CA ALA A 290 -3.86 -5.54 21.08
C ALA A 290 -4.11 -6.21 19.73
N ASP A 291 -3.80 -7.51 19.62
CA ASP A 291 -3.98 -8.30 18.41
C ASP A 291 -4.74 -9.59 18.71
N SER A 292 -5.73 -9.91 17.86
CA SER A 292 -6.54 -11.14 17.99
C SER A 292 -5.98 -12.32 17.19
N GLU A 293 -4.65 -12.39 17.07
CA GLU A 293 -3.89 -13.41 16.33
C GLU A 293 -4.12 -13.38 14.81
N ILE A 294 -4.21 -12.19 14.20
CA ILE A 294 -4.53 -12.07 12.76
C ILE A 294 -3.50 -12.74 11.87
N VAL A 295 -2.20 -12.66 12.20
CA VAL A 295 -1.12 -13.30 11.43
C VAL A 295 -1.33 -14.82 11.37
N ARG A 296 -1.71 -15.44 12.50
CA ARG A 296 -2.02 -16.88 12.57
C ARG A 296 -3.25 -17.24 11.75
N GLU A 297 -4.31 -16.44 11.81
CA GLU A 297 -5.53 -16.68 11.04
C GLU A 297 -5.30 -16.51 9.53
N LEU A 298 -4.52 -15.50 9.11
CA LEU A 298 -4.09 -15.32 7.72
C LEU A 298 -3.33 -16.55 7.21
N ALA A 299 -2.36 -17.03 7.99
CA ALA A 299 -1.57 -18.20 7.67
C ALA A 299 -2.43 -19.48 7.53
N SER A 300 -3.50 -19.59 8.32
CA SER A 300 -4.49 -20.69 8.27
C SER A 300 -5.50 -20.55 7.12
N SER A 301 -5.71 -19.32 6.65
CA SER A 301 -6.68 -18.94 5.61
C SER A 301 -6.10 -18.90 4.19
N LYS A 302 -4.94 -19.54 3.95
CA LYS A 302 -4.22 -19.55 2.64
C LYS A 302 -3.86 -18.16 2.14
N VAL A 303 -3.60 -17.23 3.05
CA VAL A 303 -3.02 -15.94 2.71
C VAL A 303 -1.51 -16.11 2.59
N LEU A 304 -0.96 -15.65 1.46
CA LEU A 304 0.42 -15.91 1.05
C LEU A 304 1.37 -14.78 1.39
N PHE A 305 0.83 -13.60 1.70
CA PHE A 305 1.58 -12.38 1.93
C PHE A 305 0.76 -11.42 2.81
N LEU A 306 1.42 -10.74 3.74
CA LEU A 306 0.88 -9.62 4.49
C LEU A 306 1.82 -8.42 4.28
N GLY A 307 1.29 -7.34 3.72
CA GLY A 307 1.97 -6.05 3.61
C GLY A 307 1.57 -5.12 4.75
N VAL A 308 2.55 -4.41 5.32
CA VAL A 308 2.40 -3.51 6.48
C VAL A 308 3.16 -2.20 6.20
N GLY A 309 2.69 -1.09 6.79
CA GLY A 309 3.31 0.23 6.77
C GLY A 309 3.84 0.63 8.15
N HIS A 310 3.55 1.87 8.57
CA HIS A 310 3.72 2.45 9.92
C HIS A 310 5.16 2.67 10.39
N ASP A 311 6.03 1.65 10.31
CA ASP A 311 7.39 1.73 10.85
C ASP A 311 8.41 2.38 9.88
N HIS A 312 7.94 3.28 9.01
CA HIS A 312 8.70 4.15 8.08
C HIS A 312 10.04 3.58 7.55
N GLY A 313 11.12 3.71 8.33
CA GLY A 313 12.47 3.24 8.02
C GLY A 313 12.61 1.72 7.85
N ASN A 314 11.54 0.96 8.09
CA ASN A 314 11.49 -0.48 7.88
C ASN A 314 11.08 -0.86 6.44
N GLY A 315 12.03 -1.54 5.78
CA GLY A 315 12.09 -1.88 4.35
C GLY A 315 12.41 -3.36 4.10
N TYR A 316 11.82 -4.29 4.87
CA TYR A 316 12.21 -5.70 4.83
C TYR A 316 11.07 -6.67 4.54
N CYS A 317 11.42 -7.89 4.12
CA CYS A 317 10.51 -9.01 3.97
C CYS A 317 11.06 -10.24 4.70
N CYS A 318 10.24 -10.86 5.54
CA CYS A 318 10.57 -12.07 6.29
C CYS A 318 9.78 -13.26 5.80
N ARG A 319 10.38 -14.46 5.81
CA ARG A 319 9.61 -15.71 5.67
C ARG A 319 8.98 -16.06 7.00
N HIS A 320 7.64 -16.03 7.06
CA HIS A 320 6.92 -16.50 8.24
C HIS A 320 7.12 -18.01 8.42
N LYS A 321 7.48 -18.43 9.64
CA LYS A 321 7.67 -19.85 10.00
C LYS A 321 6.44 -20.34 10.75
N TYR A 322 5.79 -21.36 10.21
CA TYR A 322 4.77 -22.10 10.94
C TYR A 322 5.45 -22.86 12.09
N ASN A 323 5.10 -22.53 13.33
CA ASN A 323 5.31 -23.42 14.48
C ASN A 323 4.11 -24.35 14.62
#